data_AF-A0A3C7VWL9-F1
#
_entry.id   AF-A0A3C7VWL9-F1
#
_cell.length_a   1.000
_cell.length_b   1.000
_cell.length_c   1.000
_cell.angle_alpha   90.00
_cell.angle_beta   90.00
_cell.angle_gamma   90.00
#
_symmetry.space_group_name_H-M   'P 1'
#
loop_
_entity.id
_entity.type
_entity.pdbx_description
1 polymer ?
#
loop_
_entity_poly.entity_id
_entity_poly.type
_entity_poly.pdbx_seq_one_letter_code
_entity_poly.pdbx_strand_id
1 'polypeptide(L)'
;LNRGELFRAIRASSAVPGVFTPVTREGRVLVDGGLVNPIPIAPTLTDTTDATIAVNLNALGGRRRREAAAGPTRDGGAVTGEGTEKATSAEVDSYRERIAQFFREQFGDSEPAEPQPTAMELLSKSFDTMQGQIARMKLATYAPTVTVEIPRSACGFFEFDRAEELAAIGYEAASRALAALGPPAGQPPVA
;
A
#
# COMPACT_ATOMS: atom_id res chain seq x y z
N LEU A 1 8.44 19.60 12.33
CA LEU A 1 7.52 20.76 12.41
C LEU A 1 6.62 20.52 13.61
N ASN A 2 6.74 21.31 14.68
CA ASN A 2 5.90 21.16 15.89
C ASN A 2 4.92 22.33 16.08
N ARG A 3 4.82 23.24 15.10
CA ARG A 3 4.01 24.47 15.16
C ARG A 3 3.56 24.87 13.74
N GLY A 4 2.44 25.58 13.65
CA GLY A 4 1.90 26.14 12.40
C GLY A 4 0.55 25.54 12.01
N GLU A 5 0.17 25.72 10.74
CA GLU A 5 -1.11 25.29 10.21
C GLU A 5 -1.12 23.77 9.94
N LEU A 6 -2.09 23.08 10.55
CA LEU A 6 -2.15 21.62 10.61
C LEU A 6 -2.38 20.99 9.24
N PHE A 7 -3.32 21.52 8.45
CA PHE A 7 -3.65 20.94 7.14
C PHE A 7 -2.49 21.06 6.18
N ARG A 8 -1.74 22.16 6.19
CA ARG A 8 -0.51 22.31 5.41
C ARG A 8 0.59 21.34 5.85
N ALA A 9 0.71 21.07 7.15
CA ALA A 9 1.66 20.09 7.66
C ALA A 9 1.29 18.67 7.20
N ILE A 10 0.00 18.29 7.31
CA ILE A 10 -0.52 17.01 6.83
C ILE A 10 -0.31 16.86 5.33
N ARG A 11 -0.68 17.88 4.53
CA ARG A 11 -0.46 17.88 3.07
C ARG A 11 1.03 17.65 2.77
N ALA A 12 1.92 18.42 3.37
CA ALA A 12 3.36 18.26 3.14
C ALA A 12 3.84 16.85 3.51
N SER A 13 3.34 16.29 4.62
CA SER A 13 3.69 14.94 5.08
C SER A 13 3.18 13.82 4.18
N SER A 14 2.10 14.06 3.42
CA SER A 14 1.45 13.08 2.54
C SER A 14 1.72 13.35 1.04
N ALA A 15 2.72 14.16 0.71
CA ALA A 15 3.04 14.57 -0.66
C ALA A 15 3.86 13.49 -1.40
N VAL A 16 3.23 12.34 -1.66
CA VAL A 16 3.87 11.19 -2.32
C VAL A 16 4.30 11.56 -3.75
N PRO A 17 5.59 11.41 -4.10
CA PRO A 17 6.08 11.71 -5.44
C PRO A 17 5.33 10.91 -6.52
N GLY A 18 4.99 11.58 -7.62
CA GLY A 18 4.21 10.98 -8.72
C GLY A 18 2.70 10.94 -8.49
N VAL A 19 2.23 11.16 -7.26
CA VAL A 19 0.79 11.20 -6.91
C VAL A 19 0.35 12.61 -6.56
N PHE A 20 1.14 13.31 -5.74
CA PHE A 20 0.83 14.65 -5.27
C PHE A 20 1.99 15.62 -5.54
N THR A 21 1.65 16.84 -5.93
CA THR A 21 2.63 17.91 -6.08
C THR A 21 3.35 18.19 -4.75
N PRO A 22 4.69 18.28 -4.74
CA PRO A 22 5.46 18.67 -3.56
C PRO A 22 5.02 20.01 -2.98
N VAL A 23 5.21 20.19 -1.67
CA VAL A 23 4.83 21.42 -0.97
C VAL A 23 6.06 22.29 -0.72
N THR A 24 6.04 23.53 -1.20
CA THR A 24 7.11 24.50 -0.88
C THR A 24 6.79 25.24 0.42
N ARG A 25 7.74 25.24 1.35
CA ARG A 25 7.66 26.00 2.62
C ARG A 25 9.05 26.47 3.03
N GLU A 26 9.18 27.76 3.33
CA GLU A 26 10.45 28.38 3.78
C GLU A 26 11.62 28.06 2.84
N GLY A 27 11.38 28.15 1.52
CA GLY A 27 12.39 27.86 0.49
C GLY A 27 12.73 26.37 0.31
N ARG A 28 12.10 25.45 1.06
CA ARG A 28 12.32 24.01 0.97
C ARG A 28 11.19 23.33 0.23
N VAL A 29 11.53 22.38 -0.63
CA VAL A 29 10.59 21.47 -1.28
C VAL A 29 10.38 20.27 -0.36
N LEU A 30 9.15 20.06 0.07
CA LEU A 30 8.75 18.98 0.98
C LEU A 30 8.01 17.90 0.20
N VAL A 31 8.39 16.65 0.46
CA VAL A 31 7.77 15.43 -0.05
C VAL A 31 7.34 14.57 1.13
N ASP A 32 6.65 13.46 0.83
CA ASP A 32 6.16 12.50 1.81
C ASP A 32 7.21 12.08 2.85
N GLY A 33 6.79 12.07 4.13
CA GLY A 33 7.66 11.74 5.26
C GLY A 33 8.01 10.25 5.36
N GLY A 34 7.20 9.38 4.77
CA GLY A 34 7.41 7.94 4.74
C GLY A 34 8.68 7.53 4.00
N LEU A 35 9.19 8.37 3.08
CA LEU A 35 10.48 8.14 2.41
C LEU A 35 11.67 8.10 3.39
N VAL A 36 11.58 8.84 4.50
CA VAL A 36 12.68 9.00 5.46
C VAL A 36 12.38 8.43 6.83
N ASN A 37 11.11 8.42 7.23
CA ASN A 37 10.68 7.97 8.55
C ASN A 37 9.27 7.37 8.50
N PRO A 38 9.12 6.16 7.93
CA PRO A 38 7.81 5.50 7.77
C PRO A 38 7.17 5.10 9.11
N ILE A 39 7.95 5.06 10.20
CA ILE A 39 7.44 4.77 11.55
C ILE A 39 8.08 5.75 12.57
N PRO A 40 7.45 6.92 12.80
CA PRO A 40 8.05 7.99 13.60
C PRO A 40 7.97 7.69 15.11
N ILE A 41 8.88 6.86 15.61
CA ILE A 41 8.94 6.48 17.04
C ILE A 41 9.76 7.51 17.84
N ALA A 42 10.90 7.97 17.30
CA ALA A 42 11.80 8.88 18.02
C ALA A 42 11.13 10.12 18.66
N PRO A 43 10.14 10.78 18.01
CA PRO A 43 9.46 11.93 18.61
C PRO A 43 8.65 11.62 19.89
N THR A 44 8.30 10.35 20.15
CA THR A 44 7.52 9.96 21.34
C THR A 44 8.40 9.66 22.55
N LEU A 45 9.72 9.54 22.38
CA LEU A 45 10.64 9.14 23.46
C LEU A 45 10.76 10.15 24.60
N THR A 46 10.45 11.42 24.34
CA THR A 46 10.53 12.49 25.34
C THR A 46 9.21 12.75 26.04
N ASP A 47 8.17 11.99 25.70
CA ASP A 47 6.85 12.10 26.32
C ASP A 47 6.76 11.23 27.58
N THR A 48 5.90 11.61 28.53
CA THR A 48 5.74 10.92 29.82
C THR A 48 4.71 9.79 29.74
N THR A 49 4.68 9.07 28.63
CA THR A 49 3.70 7.99 28.38
C THR A 49 4.26 6.63 28.82
N ASP A 50 3.44 5.79 29.43
CA ASP A 50 3.85 4.48 29.99
C ASP A 50 4.16 3.42 28.92
N ALA A 51 3.61 3.58 27.71
CA ALA A 51 3.78 2.65 26.62
C ALA A 51 3.87 3.37 25.26
N THR A 52 4.77 2.89 24.40
CA THR A 52 4.81 3.31 22.99
C THR A 52 4.25 2.20 22.12
N ILE A 53 3.20 2.49 21.36
CA ILE A 53 2.60 1.57 20.39
C ILE A 53 3.00 2.02 18.99
N ALA A 54 3.74 1.18 18.28
CA ALA A 54 4.16 1.45 16.92
C ALA A 54 3.27 0.67 15.94
N VAL A 55 2.73 1.34 14.91
CA VAL A 55 1.95 0.68 13.85
C VAL A 55 2.81 0.58 12.60
N ASN A 56 3.19 -0.64 12.23
CA ASN A 56 3.99 -0.92 11.04
C ASN A 56 3.12 -1.41 9.89
N LEU A 57 2.99 -0.60 8.84
CA LEU A 57 2.25 -0.94 7.62
C LEU A 57 3.09 -1.68 6.57
N ASN A 58 4.37 -1.94 6.88
CA ASN A 58 5.32 -2.59 5.99
C ASN A 58 5.75 -3.97 6.52
N ALA A 59 4.87 -4.65 7.26
CA ALA A 59 5.17 -5.96 7.81
C ALA A 59 5.38 -6.99 6.68
N LEU A 60 6.39 -7.85 6.85
CA LEU A 60 6.61 -9.01 5.99
C LEU A 60 5.69 -10.15 6.46
N GLY A 61 4.75 -10.57 5.62
CA GLY A 61 3.77 -11.62 5.96
C GLY A 61 2.42 -11.32 5.33
N GLY A 62 1.48 -12.27 5.39
CA GLY A 62 0.17 -12.18 4.75
C GLY A 62 0.20 -12.60 3.27
N ARG A 63 -0.44 -13.70 2.92
CA ARG A 63 -0.74 -13.98 1.51
C ARG A 63 -1.81 -12.98 1.09
N ARG A 64 -1.64 -12.32 -0.07
CA ARG A 64 -2.78 -11.65 -0.72
C ARG A 64 -3.86 -12.71 -0.87
N ARG A 65 -4.98 -12.58 -0.16
CA ARG A 65 -6.17 -13.38 -0.45
C ARG A 65 -6.76 -12.84 -1.74
N ARG A 66 -6.14 -13.19 -2.86
CA ARG A 66 -6.67 -12.93 -4.20
C ARG A 66 -7.80 -13.93 -4.44
N GLU A 67 -8.86 -13.87 -3.63
CA GLU A 67 -10.11 -14.57 -3.91
C GLU A 67 -10.89 -13.72 -4.93
N ALA A 68 -10.86 -14.17 -6.18
CA ALA A 68 -11.92 -14.01 -7.18
C ALA A 68 -12.52 -12.63 -7.49
N ALA A 69 -11.74 -11.55 -7.47
CA ALA A 69 -12.09 -10.32 -8.20
C ALA A 69 -11.27 -10.21 -9.48
N ALA A 70 -11.57 -11.06 -10.46
CA ALA A 70 -11.28 -10.76 -11.86
C ALA A 70 -12.26 -9.66 -12.32
N GLY A 71 -12.05 -8.43 -11.84
CA GLY A 71 -12.61 -7.23 -12.46
C GLY A 71 -11.81 -6.91 -13.72
N PRO A 72 -12.44 -6.37 -14.78
CA PRO A 72 -11.78 -6.20 -16.05
C PRO A 72 -10.58 -5.27 -15.88
N THR A 73 -9.42 -5.74 -16.35
CA THR A 73 -8.24 -4.91 -16.60
C THR A 73 -8.69 -3.64 -17.31
N ARG A 74 -8.56 -2.50 -16.63
CA ARG A 74 -8.66 -1.18 -17.27
C ARG A 74 -7.47 -1.07 -18.21
N ASP A 75 -7.69 -1.49 -19.45
CA ASP A 75 -6.71 -1.38 -20.51
C ASP A 75 -6.50 0.11 -20.82
N GLY A 76 -5.23 0.48 -21.00
CA GLY A 76 -4.83 1.82 -21.38
C GLY A 76 -5.44 2.18 -22.72
N GLY A 77 -5.91 3.42 -22.83
CA GLY A 77 -6.64 3.90 -24.00
C GLY A 77 -5.86 3.73 -25.31
N ALA A 78 -6.44 2.94 -26.21
CA ALA A 78 -6.37 3.22 -27.65
C ALA A 78 -7.75 3.76 -28.05
N VAL A 79 -7.82 5.06 -28.34
CA VAL A 79 -8.97 5.67 -28.98
C VAL A 79 -9.00 5.21 -30.42
N THR A 80 -10.02 4.45 -30.81
CA THR A 80 -10.62 4.48 -32.15
C THR A 80 -12.03 3.89 -32.12
N GLY A 81 -12.99 4.66 -32.60
CA GLY A 81 -14.09 4.13 -33.43
C GLY A 81 -15.31 3.57 -32.71
N GLU A 82 -16.40 4.31 -32.83
CA GLU A 82 -17.80 3.96 -32.61
C GLU A 82 -18.21 2.61 -33.22
N GLY A 83 -19.13 1.87 -32.57
CA GLY A 83 -19.81 0.75 -33.22
C GLY A 83 -20.34 -0.34 -32.28
N THR A 84 -21.65 -0.31 -32.06
CA THR A 84 -22.58 -1.26 -31.44
C THR A 84 -22.29 -2.76 -31.69
N GLU A 85 -22.45 -3.61 -30.66
CA GLU A 85 -23.40 -4.75 -30.60
C GLU A 85 -22.95 -5.89 -29.66
N LYS A 86 -23.92 -6.39 -28.88
CA LYS A 86 -23.77 -7.49 -27.91
C LYS A 86 -23.63 -8.81 -28.67
N ALA A 87 -22.40 -9.29 -28.88
CA ALA A 87 -22.14 -10.64 -29.37
C ALA A 87 -22.12 -11.65 -28.22
N THR A 88 -22.84 -12.75 -28.41
CA THR A 88 -22.91 -13.91 -27.52
C THR A 88 -21.51 -14.48 -27.22
N SER A 89 -21.27 -14.88 -25.97
CA SER A 89 -19.97 -15.33 -25.45
C SER A 89 -19.29 -16.44 -26.29
N ALA A 90 -20.06 -17.25 -27.02
CA ALA A 90 -19.54 -18.31 -27.89
C ALA A 90 -18.87 -17.82 -29.19
N GLU A 91 -19.28 -16.67 -29.74
CA GLU A 91 -18.71 -16.12 -30.97
C GLU A 91 -17.39 -15.37 -30.71
N VAL A 92 -17.28 -14.76 -29.53
CA VAL A 92 -16.07 -14.07 -29.07
C VAL A 92 -14.93 -15.06 -28.85
N ASP A 93 -15.21 -16.27 -28.36
CA ASP A 93 -14.19 -17.32 -28.16
C ASP A 93 -13.65 -17.87 -29.49
N SER A 94 -14.53 -18.13 -30.47
CA SER A 94 -14.16 -18.57 -31.83
C SER A 94 -13.27 -17.55 -32.56
N TYR A 95 -13.59 -16.27 -32.42
CA TYR A 95 -12.80 -15.20 -33.05
C TYR A 95 -11.42 -15.04 -32.38
N ARG A 96 -11.36 -15.19 -31.05
CA ARG A 96 -10.09 -15.18 -30.29
C ARG A 96 -9.18 -16.35 -30.66
N GLU A 97 -9.73 -17.55 -30.84
CA GLU A 97 -8.95 -18.71 -31.26
C GLU A 97 -8.36 -18.56 -32.67
N ARG A 98 -9.12 -17.99 -33.60
CA ARG A 98 -8.67 -17.70 -34.97
C ARG A 98 -7.56 -16.64 -35.00
N ILE A 99 -7.70 -15.57 -34.21
CA ILE A 99 -6.66 -14.55 -34.07
C ILE A 99 -5.41 -15.18 -33.47
N ALA A 100 -5.55 -15.95 -32.39
CA ALA A 100 -4.41 -16.61 -31.74
C ALA A 100 -3.69 -17.60 -32.69
N GLN A 101 -4.43 -18.32 -33.52
CA GLN A 101 -3.85 -19.22 -34.53
C GLN A 101 -3.09 -18.45 -35.61
N PHE A 102 -3.65 -17.37 -36.14
CA PHE A 102 -3.00 -16.52 -37.14
C PHE A 102 -1.68 -15.92 -36.62
N PHE A 103 -1.67 -15.45 -35.36
CA PHE A 103 -0.45 -14.93 -34.73
C PHE A 103 0.61 -16.01 -34.50
N ARG A 104 0.23 -17.23 -34.11
CA ARG A 104 1.17 -18.37 -33.97
C ARG A 104 1.80 -18.79 -35.31
N GLU A 105 1.00 -18.84 -36.38
CA GLU A 105 1.47 -19.23 -37.72
C GLU A 105 2.43 -18.20 -38.32
N GLN A 106 2.23 -16.91 -38.03
CA GLN A 106 3.00 -15.83 -38.66
C GLN A 106 4.22 -15.36 -37.85
N PHE A 107 4.21 -15.52 -36.51
CA PHE A 107 5.26 -15.01 -35.63
C PHE A 107 5.94 -16.09 -34.75
N GLY A 108 5.57 -17.37 -34.91
CA GLY A 108 6.09 -18.49 -34.13
C GLY A 108 5.61 -18.50 -32.67
N ASP A 109 5.89 -19.58 -31.94
CA ASP A 109 5.65 -19.68 -30.49
C ASP A 109 6.61 -18.73 -29.74
N SER A 110 6.27 -17.45 -29.74
CA SER A 110 6.85 -16.53 -28.78
C SER A 110 6.21 -16.84 -27.44
N GLU A 111 6.97 -17.39 -26.49
CA GLU A 111 6.52 -17.46 -25.10
C GLU A 111 6.01 -16.07 -24.71
N PRO A 112 4.82 -15.94 -24.11
CA PRO A 112 4.32 -14.65 -23.69
C PRO A 112 5.37 -14.03 -22.76
N ALA A 113 6.02 -12.96 -23.25
CA ALA A 113 7.03 -12.25 -22.49
C ALA A 113 6.43 -11.91 -21.13
N GLU A 114 7.08 -12.30 -20.03
CA GLU A 114 6.59 -11.95 -18.70
C GLU A 114 6.32 -10.44 -18.66
N PRO A 115 5.11 -10.01 -18.27
CA PRO A 115 4.76 -8.60 -18.31
C PRO A 115 5.73 -7.82 -17.45
N GLN A 116 6.57 -7.02 -18.11
CA GLN A 116 7.57 -6.19 -17.43
C GLN A 116 6.84 -5.13 -16.61
N PRO A 117 7.24 -4.91 -15.35
CA PRO A 117 6.59 -3.92 -14.51
C PRO A 117 6.75 -2.53 -15.13
N THR A 118 5.67 -1.75 -15.09
CA THR A 118 5.70 -0.37 -15.59
C THR A 118 6.67 0.47 -14.75
N ALA A 119 7.14 1.61 -15.28
CA ALA A 119 8.01 2.52 -14.54
C ALA A 119 7.38 2.96 -13.20
N MET A 120 6.06 3.17 -13.17
CA MET A 120 5.32 3.52 -11.96
C MET A 120 5.31 2.37 -10.95
N GLU A 121 5.10 1.13 -11.40
CA GLU A 121 5.14 -0.04 -10.53
C GLU A 121 6.54 -0.29 -9.96
N LEU A 122 7.58 -0.12 -10.76
CA LEU A 122 8.97 -0.21 -10.31
C LEU A 122 9.28 0.85 -9.25
N LEU A 123 8.86 2.10 -9.46
CA LEU A 123 9.02 3.17 -8.48
C LEU A 123 8.27 2.88 -7.18
N SER A 124 7.00 2.47 -7.26
CA SER A 124 6.20 2.12 -6.07
C SER A 124 6.84 0.97 -5.31
N LYS A 125 7.21 -0.14 -5.98
CA LYS A 125 7.88 -1.28 -5.34
C LYS A 125 9.20 -0.88 -4.68
N SER A 126 9.95 0.04 -5.30
CA SER A 126 11.20 0.57 -4.73
C SER A 126 10.94 1.37 -3.46
N PHE A 127 9.94 2.25 -3.46
CA PHE A 127 9.53 3.00 -2.27
C PHE A 127 9.09 2.07 -1.15
N ASP A 128 8.27 1.07 -1.45
CA ASP A 128 7.78 0.10 -0.47
C ASP A 128 8.92 -0.69 0.16
N THR A 129 9.88 -1.12 -0.67
CA THR A 129 11.07 -1.83 -0.21
C THR A 129 11.92 -0.97 0.71
N MET A 130 12.18 0.27 0.33
CA MET A 130 12.95 1.21 1.15
C MET A 130 12.23 1.49 2.49
N GLN A 131 10.92 1.74 2.45
CA GLN A 131 10.11 1.95 3.65
C GLN A 131 10.18 0.74 4.59
N GLY A 132 10.06 -0.48 4.06
CA GLY A 132 10.18 -1.71 4.85
C GLY A 132 11.56 -1.84 5.53
N GLN A 133 12.65 -1.54 4.82
CA GLN A 133 13.99 -1.58 5.42
C GLN A 133 14.15 -0.53 6.53
N ILE A 134 13.74 0.71 6.28
CA ILE A 134 13.84 1.79 7.27
C ILE A 134 12.97 1.47 8.49
N ALA A 135 11.72 1.01 8.29
CA ALA A 135 10.82 0.64 9.38
C ALA A 135 11.44 -0.45 10.26
N ARG A 136 12.00 -1.51 9.66
CA ARG A 136 12.67 -2.59 10.39
C ARG A 136 13.85 -2.07 11.23
N MET A 137 14.70 -1.21 10.66
CA MET A 137 15.82 -0.60 11.39
C MET A 137 15.35 0.26 12.57
N LYS A 138 14.29 1.06 12.36
CA LYS A 138 13.69 1.92 13.39
C LYS A 138 13.09 1.09 14.52
N LEU A 139 12.32 0.05 14.22
CA LEU A 139 11.75 -0.86 15.21
C LEU A 139 12.84 -1.56 16.03
N ALA A 140 13.92 -2.01 15.40
CA ALA A 140 15.04 -2.64 16.09
C ALA A 140 15.81 -1.64 16.99
N THR A 141 15.87 -0.37 16.60
CA THR A 141 16.57 0.68 17.37
C THR A 141 15.76 1.15 18.57
N TYR A 142 14.45 1.36 18.39
CA TYR A 142 13.62 2.00 19.41
C TYR A 142 12.80 1.03 20.26
N ALA A 143 12.67 -0.24 19.86
CA ALA A 143 12.02 -1.30 20.62
C ALA A 143 10.73 -0.84 21.33
N PRO A 144 9.69 -0.40 20.58
CA PRO A 144 8.45 0.07 21.16
C PRO A 144 7.82 -1.03 22.02
N THR A 145 7.04 -0.62 23.04
CA THR A 145 6.38 -1.53 23.97
C THR A 145 5.54 -2.58 23.23
N VAL A 146 4.79 -2.14 22.22
CA VAL A 146 4.03 -3.02 21.33
C VAL A 146 4.15 -2.55 19.90
N THR A 147 4.24 -3.51 18.98
CA THR A 147 4.16 -3.27 17.54
C THR A 147 2.92 -3.93 16.96
N VAL A 148 2.09 -3.14 16.28
CA VAL A 148 0.98 -3.62 15.46
C VAL A 148 1.50 -3.83 14.04
N GLU A 149 1.59 -5.07 13.60
CA GLU A 149 2.11 -5.44 12.28
C GLU A 149 0.96 -5.62 11.29
N ILE A 150 0.90 -4.75 10.26
CA ILE A 150 -0.02 -4.88 9.14
C ILE A 150 0.76 -5.34 7.91
N PRO A 151 0.44 -6.53 7.36
CA PRO A 151 0.98 -7.02 6.10
C PRO A 151 0.95 -5.98 4.98
N ARG A 152 2.09 -5.71 4.33
CA ARG A 152 2.10 -4.82 3.16
C ARG A 152 1.28 -5.35 2.00
N SER A 153 1.11 -6.67 1.94
CA SER A 153 0.28 -7.37 0.96
C SER A 153 -1.23 -7.20 1.20
N ALA A 154 -1.68 -6.55 2.28
CA ALA A 154 -3.10 -6.36 2.56
C ALA A 154 -3.82 -5.53 1.48
N CYS A 155 -3.17 -4.47 0.98
CA CYS A 155 -3.70 -3.63 -0.09
C CYS A 155 -2.61 -3.07 -1.01
N GLY A 156 -3.01 -2.80 -2.25
CA GLY A 156 -2.28 -1.93 -3.17
C GLY A 156 -2.41 -0.45 -2.79
N PHE A 157 -1.51 0.38 -3.35
CA PHE A 157 -1.47 1.82 -3.06
C PHE A 157 -2.76 2.57 -3.47
N PHE A 158 -3.45 2.10 -4.51
CA PHE A 158 -4.65 2.77 -5.07
C PHE A 158 -5.97 1.99 -4.84
N GLU A 159 -5.99 1.02 -3.92
CA GLU A 159 -7.18 0.18 -3.62
C GLU A 159 -8.10 0.84 -2.57
N PHE A 160 -8.54 2.08 -2.84
CA PHE A 160 -9.38 2.87 -1.91
C PHE A 160 -10.79 2.29 -1.72
N ASP A 161 -11.27 1.48 -2.65
CA ASP A 161 -12.55 0.77 -2.60
C ASP A 161 -12.61 -0.26 -1.46
N ARG A 162 -11.45 -0.72 -0.98
CA ARG A 162 -11.32 -1.72 0.10
C ARG A 162 -11.15 -1.11 1.50
N ALA A 163 -11.44 0.18 1.67
CA ALA A 163 -11.17 0.90 2.93
C ALA A 163 -11.81 0.24 4.17
N GLU A 164 -13.05 -0.24 4.07
CA GLU A 164 -13.74 -0.91 5.19
C GLU A 164 -13.06 -2.23 5.57
N GLU A 165 -12.65 -3.02 4.58
CA GLU A 165 -11.90 -4.27 4.78
C GLU A 165 -10.55 -3.99 5.47
N LEU A 166 -9.84 -2.95 5.04
CA LEU A 166 -8.55 -2.57 5.60
C LEU A 166 -8.68 -2.07 7.04
N ALA A 167 -9.75 -1.34 7.35
CA ALA A 167 -10.05 -0.91 8.71
C ALA A 167 -10.30 -2.13 9.62
N ALA A 168 -11.03 -3.14 9.15
CA ALA A 168 -11.27 -4.38 9.90
C ALA A 168 -9.96 -5.15 10.16
N ILE A 169 -9.09 -5.30 9.15
CA ILE A 169 -7.77 -5.92 9.29
C ILE A 169 -6.93 -5.18 10.35
N GLY A 170 -6.95 -3.84 10.31
CA GLY A 170 -6.27 -2.99 11.29
C GLY A 170 -6.81 -3.19 12.71
N TYR A 171 -8.12 -3.25 12.86
CA TYR A 171 -8.78 -3.45 14.15
C TYR A 171 -8.42 -4.81 14.77
N GLU A 172 -8.46 -5.88 13.98
CA GLU A 172 -8.08 -7.21 14.45
C GLU A 172 -6.60 -7.29 14.86
N ALA A 173 -5.71 -6.73 14.04
CA ALA A 173 -4.28 -6.71 14.32
C ALA A 173 -3.97 -5.92 15.58
N ALA A 174 -4.57 -4.74 15.74
CA ALA A 174 -4.43 -3.92 16.94
C ALA A 174 -4.98 -4.65 18.18
N SER A 175 -6.17 -5.25 18.09
CA SER A 175 -6.78 -5.99 19.20
C SER A 175 -5.89 -7.14 19.68
N ARG A 176 -5.33 -7.92 18.74
CA ARG A 176 -4.38 -9.01 19.07
C ARG A 176 -3.10 -8.49 19.73
N ALA A 177 -2.53 -7.41 19.20
CA ALA A 177 -1.28 -6.84 19.71
C ALA A 177 -1.47 -6.20 21.10
N LEU A 178 -2.58 -5.50 21.31
CA LEU A 178 -2.90 -4.84 22.58
C LEU A 178 -3.34 -5.83 23.67
N ALA A 179 -3.92 -6.99 23.32
CA ALA A 179 -4.21 -8.02 24.32
C ALA A 179 -2.95 -8.54 25.04
N ALA A 180 -1.76 -8.38 24.44
CA ALA A 180 -0.48 -8.71 25.06
C ALA A 180 0.01 -7.63 26.03
N LEU A 181 -0.47 -6.39 25.90
CA LEU A 181 -0.34 -5.37 26.94
C LEU A 181 -1.33 -5.73 28.05
N GLY A 182 -0.82 -6.25 29.17
CA GLY A 182 -1.62 -6.39 30.39
C GLY A 182 -2.27 -5.05 30.79
N PRO A 183 -3.18 -5.05 31.78
CA PRO A 183 -3.80 -3.81 32.24
C PRO A 183 -2.74 -2.77 32.63
N PRO A 184 -2.99 -1.47 32.38
CA PRO A 184 -2.03 -0.42 32.71
C PRO A 184 -1.63 -0.52 34.18
N ALA A 185 -0.33 -0.39 34.45
CA ALA A 185 0.22 -0.50 35.80
C ALA A 185 -0.49 0.50 36.72
N GLY A 186 -1.24 -0.01 37.71
CA GLY A 186 -1.97 0.81 38.69
C GLY A 186 -3.50 0.70 38.67
N GLN A 187 -4.11 -0.05 37.74
CA GLN A 187 -5.53 -0.41 37.87
C GLN A 187 -5.71 -1.68 38.72
N PRO A 188 -6.50 -1.66 39.81
CA PRO A 188 -6.84 -2.88 40.52
C PRO A 188 -7.62 -3.83 39.58
N PRO A 189 -7.50 -5.15 39.75
CA PRO A 189 -8.26 -6.10 38.95
C PRO A 189 -9.76 -5.79 39.10
N VAL A 190 -10.44 -5.65 37.97
CA VAL A 190 -11.90 -5.50 37.94
C VAL A 190 -12.48 -6.80 38.50
N ALA A 191 -13.11 -6.69 39.67
CA ALA A 191 -13.78 -7.79 40.38
C ALA A 191 -15.07 -8.21 39.68
#